data_AF-U2FK17-F1
#
_entry.id   AF-U2FK17-F1
#
_cell.length_a   1.000
_cell.length_b   1.000
_cell.length_c   1.000
_cell.angle_alpha   90.00
_cell.angle_beta   90.00
_cell.angle_gamma   90.00
#
_symmetry.space_group_name_H-M   'P 1'
#
loop_
_entity.id
_entity.type
_entity.pdbx_description
1 polymer ?
#
loop_
_entity_poly.entity_id
_entity_poly.type
_entity_poly.pdbx_seq_one_letter_code
_entity_poly.pdbx_strand_id
1 'polypeptide(L)'
;MLISLGKNQSNKQIRVSGLLKEKLRLKETDLVKTFRLCKQHGKFYGIFCIERVAPETKEIRTWLAIDPNHKNFFVGINHKGESIEFEKLTQPKYFDLLI
;
A
#
# COMPACT_ATOMS: atom_id res chain seq x y z
N MET A 1 9.05 16.03 -12.49
CA MET A 1 8.24 14.90 -13.02
C MET A 1 7.64 15.29 -14.36
N LEU A 2 7.50 14.33 -15.28
CA LEU A 2 6.98 14.56 -16.64
C LEU A 2 5.71 13.72 -16.83
N ILE A 3 4.61 14.37 -17.16
CA ILE A 3 3.31 13.75 -17.42
C ILE A 3 3.05 13.81 -18.92
N SER A 4 2.75 12.68 -19.53
CA SER A 4 2.37 12.61 -20.93
C SER A 4 0.85 12.68 -21.05
N LEU A 5 0.32 13.65 -21.81
CA LEU A 5 -1.13 13.88 -21.97
C LEU A 5 -1.67 13.35 -23.31
N GLY A 6 -0.91 12.50 -24.00
CA GLY A 6 -1.26 12.02 -25.34
C GLY A 6 -0.79 12.96 -26.45
N LYS A 7 -1.41 12.87 -27.63
CA LYS A 7 -1.04 13.67 -28.81
C LYS A 7 -2.07 14.77 -29.06
N ASN A 8 -1.62 15.91 -29.57
CA ASN A 8 -2.51 16.97 -30.03
C ASN A 8 -3.11 16.66 -31.41
N GLN A 9 -3.97 17.55 -31.92
CA GLN A 9 -4.56 17.45 -33.25
C GLN A 9 -3.51 17.41 -34.38
N SER A 10 -2.32 17.96 -34.14
CA SER A 10 -1.16 17.92 -35.06
C SER A 10 -0.28 16.67 -34.86
N ASN A 11 -0.77 15.64 -34.17
CA ASN A 11 -0.07 14.38 -33.90
C ASN A 11 1.24 14.52 -33.08
N LYS A 12 1.46 15.68 -32.42
CA LYS A 12 2.62 15.96 -31.57
C LYS A 12 2.33 15.56 -30.12
N GLN A 13 3.27 14.90 -29.47
CA GLN A 13 3.15 14.48 -28.07
C GLN A 13 3.08 15.70 -27.14
N ILE A 14 2.02 15.78 -26.33
CA ILE A 14 1.86 16.76 -25.26
C ILE A 14 2.46 16.19 -23.99
N ARG A 15 3.36 16.96 -23.37
CA ARG A 15 3.95 16.63 -22.08
C ARG A 15 3.89 17.86 -21.17
N VAL A 16 3.60 17.64 -19.90
CA VAL A 16 3.63 18.66 -18.86
C VAL A 16 4.69 18.26 -17.85
N SER A 17 5.67 19.13 -17.61
CA SER A 17 6.63 18.95 -16.53
C SER A 17 6.20 19.76 -15.30
N GLY A 18 6.43 19.20 -14.13
CA GLY A 18 6.10 19.86 -12.87
C GLY A 18 6.87 19.29 -11.69
N LEU A 19 6.84 20.04 -10.60
CA LEU A 19 7.38 19.67 -9.30
C LEU A 19 6.22 19.39 -8.35
N LEU A 20 6.37 18.40 -7.47
CA LEU A 20 5.41 18.21 -6.39
C LEU A 20 5.55 19.36 -5.39
N LYS A 21 4.42 19.90 -4.94
CA LYS A 21 4.38 20.87 -3.84
C LYS A 21 4.99 20.29 -2.56
N GLU A 22 4.74 19.01 -2.32
CA GLU A 22 5.27 18.27 -1.17
C GLU A 22 6.30 17.25 -1.62
N LYS A 23 7.41 17.14 -0.88
CA LYS A 23 8.43 16.14 -1.16
C LYS A 23 7.91 14.75 -0.77
N LEU A 24 8.15 13.76 -1.64
CA LEU A 24 7.90 12.36 -1.30
C LEU A 24 8.84 11.94 -0.17
N ARG A 25 8.28 11.27 0.85
CA ARG A 25 9.07 10.69 1.95
C ARG A 25 9.67 9.36 1.46
N LEU A 26 10.86 9.45 0.86
CA LEU A 26 11.62 8.32 0.35
C LEU A 26 12.79 8.01 1.28
N LYS A 27 13.14 6.73 1.45
CA LYS A 27 14.41 6.33 2.07
C LYS A 27 15.56 6.57 1.08
N GLU A 28 16.80 6.60 1.56
CA GLU A 28 17.98 6.81 0.71
C GLU A 28 18.12 5.78 -0.42
N THR A 29 17.70 4.53 -0.15
CA THR A 29 17.71 3.42 -1.11
C THR A 29 16.48 3.34 -2.02
N ASP A 30 15.52 4.25 -1.86
CA ASP A 30 14.26 4.21 -2.60
C ASP A 30 14.44 4.87 -3.97
N LEU A 31 14.04 4.16 -5.03
CA LEU A 31 14.05 4.66 -6.40
C LEU A 31 12.63 4.75 -6.94
N VAL A 32 12.25 5.91 -7.47
CA VAL A 32 10.95 6.08 -8.14
C VAL A 32 11.04 5.47 -9.54
N LYS A 33 10.49 4.27 -9.70
CA LYS A 33 10.53 3.51 -10.95
C LYS A 33 9.55 4.06 -11.98
N THR A 34 8.33 4.35 -11.56
CA THR A 34 7.28 4.90 -12.43
C THR A 34 6.39 5.88 -11.69
N PHE A 35 5.82 6.81 -12.46
CA PHE A 35 4.78 7.74 -12.02
C PHE A 35 3.61 7.68 -13.00
N ARG A 36 2.38 7.59 -12.49
CA ARG A 36 1.16 7.62 -13.28
C ARG A 36 0.18 8.61 -12.67
N LEU A 37 -0.42 9.46 -13.51
CA LEU A 37 -1.55 10.30 -13.11
C LEU A 37 -2.84 9.66 -13.63
N CYS A 38 -3.82 9.41 -12.76
CA CYS A 38 -5.13 8.90 -13.17
C CYS A 38 -6.26 9.76 -12.57
N LYS A 39 -7.42 9.78 -13.24
CA LYS A 39 -8.64 10.40 -12.72
C LYS A 39 -9.62 9.31 -12.32
N GLN A 40 -10.04 9.29 -11.06
CA GLN A 40 -11.03 8.34 -10.53
C GLN A 40 -12.00 9.09 -9.61
N HIS A 41 -13.31 8.80 -9.71
CA HIS A 41 -14.34 9.43 -8.87
C HIS A 41 -14.25 10.97 -8.83
N GLY A 42 -14.01 11.61 -9.97
CA GLY A 42 -13.88 13.07 -10.07
C GLY A 42 -12.58 13.68 -9.53
N LYS A 43 -11.69 12.87 -8.95
CA LYS A 43 -10.41 13.30 -8.37
C LYS A 43 -9.23 12.79 -9.18
N PHE A 44 -8.11 13.53 -9.16
CA PHE A 44 -6.85 13.11 -9.75
C PHE A 44 -5.94 12.49 -8.69
N TYR A 45 -5.32 11.37 -9.02
CA TYR A 45 -4.38 10.65 -8.17
C TYR A 45 -3.03 10.52 -8.87
N GLY A 46 -1.96 10.86 -8.15
CA GLY A 46 -0.59 10.54 -8.55
C GLY A 46 -0.18 9.20 -7.92
N ILE A 47 0.03 8.18 -8.74
CA ILE A 47 0.46 6.85 -8.32
C ILE A 47 1.97 6.75 -8.57
N PHE A 48 2.70 6.43 -7.51
CA PHE A 48 4.15 6.27 -7.54
C PHE A 48 4.51 4.82 -7.27
N CYS A 49 5.29 4.21 -8.16
CA CYS A 49 5.91 2.93 -7.90
C CYS A 49 7.32 3.17 -7.39
N ILE A 50 7.58 2.78 -6.15
CA ILE A 50 8.88 2.94 -5.49
C ILE A 50 9.53 1.56 -5.43
N GLU A 51 10.67 1.42 -6.07
CA GLU A 51 11.56 0.28 -5.93
C GLU A 51 12.42 0.47 -4.69
N ARG A 52 12.55 -0.58 -3.88
CA ARG A 52 13.27 -0.56 -2.61
C ARG A 52 14.15 -1.79 -2.53
N VAL A 53 15.35 -1.62 -2.00
CA VAL A 53 16.19 -2.76 -1.62
C VAL A 53 15.47 -3.51 -0.50
N ALA A 54 15.28 -4.81 -0.68
CA ALA A 54 14.71 -5.65 0.36
C ALA A 54 15.62 -5.58 1.61
N PRO A 55 15.04 -5.45 2.82
CA PRO A 55 15.85 -5.52 4.02
C PRO A 55 16.57 -6.86 4.08
N GLU A 56 17.78 -6.88 4.66
CA GLU A 56 18.50 -8.13 4.89
C GLU A 56 17.63 -9.10 5.69
N THR A 57 17.65 -10.37 5.28
CA THR A 57 16.98 -11.44 5.98
C THR A 57 17.64 -11.63 7.33
N LYS A 58 16.94 -11.25 8.40
CA LYS A 58 17.35 -11.57 9.76
C LYS A 58 17.11 -13.04 10.03
N GLU A 59 17.95 -13.66 10.85
CA GLU A 59 17.64 -14.97 11.41
C GLU A 59 16.26 -14.95 12.10
N ILE A 60 15.40 -15.88 11.72
CA ILE A 60 14.07 -16.01 12.30
C ILE A 60 14.22 -16.69 13.66
N ARG A 61 14.20 -15.89 14.73
CA ARG A 61 14.24 -16.39 16.12
C ARG A 61 12.86 -16.66 16.70
N THR A 62 11.84 -16.00 16.15
CA THR A 62 10.46 -16.06 16.65
C THR A 62 9.50 -16.12 15.47
N TRP A 63 8.50 -16.97 15.56
CA TRP A 63 7.41 -17.06 14.61
C TRP A 63 6.07 -17.06 15.35
N LEU A 64 5.01 -16.72 14.61
CA LEU A 64 3.62 -16.76 15.05
C LEU A 64 2.79 -17.31 13.88
N ALA A 65 2.18 -18.48 14.07
CA ALA A 65 1.20 -19.02 13.13
C ALA A 65 -0.17 -18.44 13.47
N ILE A 66 -0.80 -17.73 12.53
CA ILE A 66 -2.08 -17.05 12.74
C ILE A 66 -3.17 -17.80 11.97
N ASP A 67 -4.22 -18.20 12.67
CA ASP A 67 -5.41 -18.85 12.10
C ASP A 67 -6.65 -17.94 12.28
N PRO A 68 -7.34 -17.55 11.20
CA PRO A 68 -8.66 -16.93 11.31
C PRO A 68 -9.67 -17.92 11.88
N ASN A 69 -10.26 -17.58 13.01
CA ASN A 69 -11.19 -18.44 13.72
C ASN A 69 -12.63 -17.89 13.63
N HIS A 70 -13.64 -18.76 13.81
CA HIS A 70 -15.05 -18.39 13.87
C HIS A 70 -15.47 -17.89 15.26
N LYS A 71 -14.70 -18.19 16.31
CA LYS A 71 -14.95 -17.72 17.70
C LYS A 71 -14.23 -16.42 18.05
N ASN A 72 -12.97 -16.30 17.64
CA ASN A 72 -12.08 -15.16 17.89
C ASN A 72 -11.77 -14.42 16.57
N PHE A 73 -11.21 -13.21 16.61
CA PHE A 73 -10.82 -12.52 15.37
C PHE A 73 -9.68 -13.28 14.67
N PHE A 74 -8.66 -13.67 15.45
CA PHE A 74 -7.62 -14.62 15.08
C PHE A 74 -7.19 -15.43 16.31
N VAL A 75 -6.59 -16.59 16.09
CA VAL A 75 -5.81 -17.31 17.11
C VAL A 75 -4.38 -17.43 16.60
N GLY A 76 -3.41 -17.10 17.43
CA GLY A 76 -2.00 -17.21 17.14
C GLY A 76 -1.33 -18.28 17.99
N ILE A 77 -0.52 -19.15 17.40
CA ILE A 77 0.41 -20.03 18.13
C ILE A 77 1.83 -19.53 17.90
N ASN A 78 2.56 -19.24 18.97
CA ASN A 78 3.93 -18.74 18.85
C ASN A 78 4.97 -19.88 18.77
N HIS A 79 6.23 -19.51 18.54
CA HIS A 79 7.37 -20.43 18.50
C HIS A 79 7.61 -21.31 19.75
N LYS A 80 6.96 -21.02 20.87
CA LYS A 80 7.00 -21.83 22.10
C LYS A 80 5.77 -22.74 22.26
N GLY A 81 4.83 -22.70 21.31
CA GLY A 81 3.55 -23.41 21.41
C GLY A 81 2.52 -22.70 22.30
N GLU A 82 2.76 -21.46 22.70
CA GLU A 82 1.81 -20.69 23.51
C GLU A 82 0.71 -20.09 22.61
N SER A 83 -0.54 -20.19 23.05
CA SER A 83 -1.71 -19.63 22.37
C SER A 83 -1.94 -18.17 22.74
N ILE A 84 -2.21 -17.35 21.73
CA ILE A 84 -2.56 -15.93 21.83
C ILE A 84 -3.89 -15.74 21.11
N GLU A 85 -4.93 -15.35 21.85
CA GLU A 85 -6.26 -15.14 21.28
C GLU A 85 -6.53 -13.65 21.05
N PHE A 86 -7.00 -13.31 19.86
CA PHE A 86 -7.42 -11.95 19.52
C PHE A 86 -8.93 -11.86 19.64
N GLU A 87 -9.41 -11.01 20.54
CA GLU A 87 -10.83 -10.79 20.72
C GLU A 87 -11.51 -10.33 19.43
N LYS A 88 -12.78 -10.71 19.26
CA LYS A 88 -13.58 -10.26 18.12
C LYS A 88 -13.70 -8.74 18.11
N LEU A 89 -13.45 -8.16 16.94
CA LEU A 89 -13.84 -6.78 16.69
C LEU A 89 -15.37 -6.66 16.80
N THR A 90 -15.84 -5.71 17.61
CA THR A 90 -17.27 -5.41 17.77
C THR A 90 -17.76 -4.43 16.69
N GLN A 91 -16.83 -3.70 16.07
CA GLN A 91 -17.09 -2.67 15.07
C GLN A 91 -17.68 -3.18 13.74
N PRO A 92 -17.34 -4.37 13.21
CA PRO A 92 -17.94 -4.88 11.98
C PRO A 92 -19.48 -4.95 12.04
N LYS A 93 -20.05 -5.29 13.21
CA LYS A 93 -21.51 -5.27 13.42
C LYS A 93 -22.14 -3.89 13.22
N TYR A 94 -21.37 -2.83 13.39
CA TYR A 94 -21.81 -1.45 13.21
C TYR A 94 -21.78 -1.02 11.74
N PHE A 95 -20.88 -1.61 10.94
CA PHE A 95 -20.72 -1.30 9.50
C PHE A 95 -21.64 -2.15 8.61
N ASP A 96 -22.07 -3.34 9.06
CA ASP A 96 -23.02 -4.19 8.34
C ASP A 96 -24.46 -3.63 8.32
N LEU A 97 -24.77 -2.63 9.16
CA LEU A 97 -26.10 -1.98 9.21
C LEU A 97 -26.31 -0.89 8.13
N LEU A 98 -25.36 -0.70 7.22
CA LEU A 98 -25.40 0.32 6.16
C LEU A 98 -25.57 -0.27 4.75
N ILE A 99 -26.26 -1.41 4.61
CA ILE A 99 -26.67 -1.97 3.31
C ILE A 99 -28.20 -1.87 3.16
#